data_AF-A0A6J0JQ50-F1
#
_entry.id   AF-A0A6J0JQ50-F1
#
_cell.length_a   1.000
_cell.length_b   1.000
_cell.length_c   1.000
_cell.angle_alpha   90.00
_cell.angle_beta   90.00
_cell.angle_gamma   90.00
#
_symmetry.space_group_name_H-M   'P 1'
#
loop_
_entity.id
_entity.type
_entity.pdbx_description
1 polymer ?
#
loop_
_entity_poly.entity_id
_entity_poly.type
_entity_poly.pdbx_seq_one_letter_code
_entity_poly.pdbx_strand_id
1 'polypeptide(L)'
;MSQRREVGEDGKELMFDHEAPFFSVTNPNAISLVHEWESLGFVSQWKQVFGSFDSASNMFLGFQQEGDHTNNNKYVGVPGMNSISKTLCNHSDLSHVFASVNRSINFIDHTSDLSWKDTILGKKNTTLHCY
;
A
#
# COMPACT_ATOMS: atom_id res chain seq x y z
N MET A 1 -3.07 7.61 -2.45
CA MET A 1 -3.84 7.10 -3.60
C MET A 1 -4.96 8.06 -3.91
N SER A 2 -4.90 8.74 -5.07
CA SER A 2 -5.98 9.61 -5.52
C SER A 2 -7.13 8.74 -6.01
N GLN A 3 -8.30 8.83 -5.38
CA GLN A 3 -9.54 8.23 -5.87
C GLN A 3 -10.38 9.33 -6.51
N ARG A 4 -10.71 9.18 -7.79
CA ARG A 4 -11.73 10.01 -8.43
C ARG A 4 -13.10 9.42 -8.04
N ARG A 5 -13.94 10.28 -7.45
CA ARG A 5 -15.31 9.94 -7.06
C ARG A 5 -16.25 10.51 -8.10
N GLU A 6 -17.02 9.64 -8.72
CA GLU A 6 -18.10 10.05 -9.63
C GLU A 6 -19.40 9.49 -9.07
N VAL A 7 -20.51 10.23 -9.21
CA VAL A 7 -21.82 9.76 -8.77
C VAL A 7 -22.54 9.25 -10.01
N GLY A 8 -22.87 7.97 -10.01
CA GLY A 8 -23.67 7.35 -11.07
C GLY A 8 -25.09 7.92 -11.11
N GLU A 9 -25.81 7.67 -12.20
CA GLU A 9 -27.20 8.10 -12.36
C GLU A 9 -28.13 7.52 -11.27
N ASP A 10 -27.75 6.38 -10.68
CA ASP A 10 -28.45 5.74 -9.57
C ASP A 10 -28.06 6.32 -8.19
N GLY A 11 -27.27 7.40 -8.15
CA GLY A 11 -26.81 8.07 -6.94
C GLY A 11 -25.68 7.34 -6.21
N LYS A 12 -25.18 6.21 -6.75
CA LYS A 12 -24.08 5.48 -6.13
C LYS A 12 -22.74 6.11 -6.47
N GLU A 13 -21.85 6.09 -5.49
CA GLU A 13 -20.47 6.53 -5.68
C GLU A 13 -19.70 5.45 -6.46
N LEU A 14 -19.15 5.85 -7.59
CA LEU A 14 -18.25 5.06 -8.41
C LEU A 14 -16.81 5.31 -7.94
N MET A 15 -16.07 4.22 -7.81
CA MET A 15 -14.66 4.24 -7.44
C MET A 15 -13.83 3.57 -8.52
N PHE A 16 -12.70 4.19 -8.83
CA PHE A 16 -11.80 3.73 -9.87
C PHE A 16 -10.41 3.48 -9.29
N ASP A 17 -9.92 2.26 -9.47
CA ASP A 17 -8.55 1.89 -9.20
C ASP A 17 -7.72 2.14 -10.47
N HIS A 18 -6.84 3.13 -10.42
CA HIS A 18 -6.05 3.57 -11.58
C HIS A 18 -4.73 2.83 -11.76
N GLU A 19 -4.22 2.21 -10.69
CA GLU A 19 -2.89 1.61 -10.68
C GLU A 19 -2.98 0.08 -10.79
N ALA A 20 -3.24 -0.60 -9.67
CA ALA A 20 -3.36 -2.05 -9.63
C ALA A 20 -4.84 -2.46 -9.82
N PRO A 21 -5.20 -3.11 -10.93
CA PRO A 21 -6.57 -3.60 -11.13
C PRO A 21 -6.85 -4.83 -10.25
N PHE A 22 -5.85 -5.70 -10.07
CA PHE A 22 -5.88 -6.86 -9.19
C PHE A 22 -4.45 -7.17 -8.74
N PHE A 23 -4.31 -8.01 -7.72
CA PHE A 23 -3.03 -8.65 -7.38
C PHE A 23 -3.15 -10.17 -7.48
N SER A 24 -2.02 -10.86 -7.62
CA SER A 24 -1.99 -12.32 -7.64
C SER A 24 -1.16 -12.87 -6.49
N VAL A 25 -1.59 -13.99 -5.91
CA VAL A 25 -0.90 -14.63 -4.78
C VAL A 25 -0.53 -16.08 -5.09
N THR A 26 0.77 -16.38 -5.07
CA THR A 26 1.29 -17.74 -5.27
C THR A 26 2.10 -18.25 -4.08
N ASN A 27 2.53 -17.34 -3.20
CA ASN A 27 3.26 -17.68 -1.99
C ASN A 27 2.30 -18.29 -0.95
N PRO A 28 2.50 -19.54 -0.49
CA PRO A 28 1.62 -20.19 0.49
C PRO A 28 1.42 -19.41 1.79
N ASN A 29 2.46 -18.71 2.25
CA ASN A 29 2.37 -17.90 3.47
C ASN A 29 1.48 -16.68 3.25
N ALA A 30 1.50 -16.11 2.04
CA ALA A 30 0.63 -14.99 1.69
C ALA A 30 -0.81 -15.42 1.40
N ILE A 31 -1.04 -16.65 0.92
CA ILE A 31 -2.39 -17.19 0.66
C ILE A 31 -3.23 -17.16 1.94
N SER A 32 -2.68 -17.62 3.07
CA SER A 32 -3.40 -17.65 4.35
C SER A 32 -3.81 -16.25 4.80
N LEU A 33 -2.92 -15.26 4.63
CA LEU A 33 -3.18 -13.86 4.94
C LEU A 33 -4.28 -13.26 4.03
N VAL A 34 -4.26 -13.59 2.74
CA VAL A 34 -5.29 -13.12 1.80
C VAL A 34 -6.66 -13.71 2.14
N HIS A 35 -6.73 -14.98 2.55
CA HIS A 35 -7.98 -15.57 3.03
C HIS A 35 -8.50 -14.93 4.31
N GLU A 36 -7.60 -14.54 5.23
CA GLU A 36 -7.98 -13.75 6.40
C GLU A 36 -8.60 -12.41 5.95
N TRP A 37 -7.94 -11.68 5.05
CA TRP A 37 -8.45 -10.40 4.51
C TRP A 37 -9.80 -10.55 3.80
N GLU A 38 -9.99 -11.67 3.10
CA GLU A 38 -11.26 -12.02 2.45
C GLU A 38 -12.36 -12.30 3.50
N SER A 39 -12.04 -13.04 4.57
CA SER A 39 -12.96 -13.29 5.68
C SER A 39 -13.36 -12.01 6.44
N LEU A 40 -12.46 -11.03 6.48
CA LEU A 40 -12.68 -9.70 7.05
C LEU A 40 -13.39 -8.75 6.07
N GLY A 41 -13.61 -9.16 4.82
CA GLY A 41 -14.47 -8.49 3.85
C GLY A 41 -13.84 -7.30 3.12
N PHE A 42 -12.55 -7.02 3.29
CA PHE A 42 -11.86 -5.94 2.56
C PHE A 42 -11.03 -6.43 1.38
N VAL A 43 -11.05 -7.74 1.12
CA VAL A 43 -10.51 -8.37 -0.10
C VAL A 43 -11.56 -9.36 -0.63
N SER A 44 -11.55 -9.59 -1.95
CA SER A 44 -12.35 -10.65 -2.58
C SER A 44 -11.58 -11.25 -3.75
N GLN A 45 -11.78 -12.54 -4.01
CA GLN A 45 -11.32 -13.17 -5.24
C GLN A 45 -11.88 -12.45 -6.48
N TRP A 46 -11.04 -12.22 -7.48
CA TRP A 46 -11.42 -11.65 -8.77
C TRP A 46 -11.95 -12.74 -9.69
N LYS A 47 -13.23 -12.68 -10.06
CA LYS A 47 -13.91 -13.70 -10.87
C LYS A 47 -14.23 -13.25 -12.31
N GLN A 48 -13.72 -12.09 -12.72
CA GLN A 48 -14.06 -11.50 -14.01
C GLN A 48 -13.26 -12.09 -15.15
N VAL A 49 -13.95 -12.34 -16.26
CA VAL A 49 -13.38 -12.93 -17.47
C VAL A 49 -12.65 -11.85 -18.28
N PHE A 50 -11.45 -12.17 -18.75
CA PHE A 50 -10.66 -11.28 -19.59
C PHE A 50 -10.91 -11.57 -21.08
N GLY A 51 -11.05 -10.50 -21.86
CA GLY A 51 -11.00 -10.55 -23.31
C GLY A 51 -9.58 -10.35 -23.81
N SER A 52 -9.26 -10.92 -24.97
CA SER A 52 -8.00 -10.67 -25.66
C SER A 52 -8.25 -9.95 -26.98
N PHE A 53 -7.47 -8.90 -27.23
CA PHE A 53 -7.48 -8.17 -28.49
C PHE A 53 -6.12 -8.36 -29.18
N ASP A 54 -6.14 -8.83 -30.42
CA ASP A 54 -4.94 -8.94 -31.23
C ASP A 54 -4.77 -7.68 -32.08
N SER A 55 -3.72 -6.92 -31.79
CA SER A 55 -3.38 -5.72 -32.54
C SER A 55 -2.89 -6.01 -33.96
N ALA A 56 -2.32 -7.20 -34.22
CA ALA A 56 -1.79 -7.54 -35.53
C ALA A 56 -2.91 -7.82 -36.53
N SER A 57 -3.92 -8.59 -36.14
CA SER A 57 -5.12 -8.84 -36.94
C SER A 57 -6.22 -7.79 -36.78
N ASN A 58 -6.07 -6.85 -35.84
CA ASN A 58 -7.06 -5.84 -35.48
C ASN A 58 -8.42 -6.47 -35.10
N MET A 59 -8.37 -7.62 -34.43
CA MET A 59 -9.54 -8.44 -34.12
C MET A 59 -9.63 -8.73 -32.62
N PHE A 60 -10.85 -8.72 -32.10
CA PHE A 60 -11.14 -9.27 -30.79
C PHE A 60 -11.14 -10.80 -30.87
N LEU A 61 -10.24 -11.45 -30.13
CA LEU A 61 -10.06 -12.91 -30.13
C LEU A 61 -11.11 -13.63 -29.28
N GLY A 62 -12.02 -12.89 -28.65
CA GLY A 62 -13.01 -13.40 -27.73
C GLY A 62 -12.56 -13.36 -26.27
N PHE A 63 -13.40 -13.92 -25.43
CA PHE A 63 -13.10 -14.14 -24.02
C PHE A 63 -12.21 -15.37 -23.90
N GLN A 64 -11.15 -15.27 -23.09
CA GLN A 64 -10.29 -16.40 -22.83
C GLN A 64 -11.11 -17.47 -22.10
N GLN A 65 -11.44 -18.57 -22.79
CA GLN A 65 -12.16 -19.69 -22.17
C GLN A 65 -11.24 -20.31 -21.12
N GLU A 66 -11.77 -20.37 -19.91
CA GLU A 66 -11.09 -20.70 -18.66
C GLU A 66 -10.76 -22.21 -18.63
N GLY A 67 -9.73 -22.59 -19.39
CA GLY A 67 -9.02 -23.84 -19.17
C GLY A 67 -8.08 -23.65 -17.98
N ASP A 68 -8.50 -24.17 -16.83
CA ASP A 68 -7.66 -24.56 -15.70
C ASP A 68 -7.03 -23.43 -14.85
N HIS A 69 -7.61 -23.18 -13.66
CA HIS A 69 -6.99 -22.59 -12.47
C HIS A 69 -6.28 -21.20 -12.51
N THR A 70 -6.17 -20.54 -13.65
CA THR A 70 -5.32 -19.33 -13.79
C THR A 70 -5.85 -18.05 -13.11
N ASN A 71 -7.15 -17.97 -12.80
CA ASN A 71 -7.74 -16.84 -12.08
C ASN A 71 -7.94 -17.09 -10.57
N ASN A 72 -7.71 -18.31 -10.09
CA ASN A 72 -7.97 -18.65 -8.69
C ASN A 72 -7.07 -17.89 -7.70
N ASN A 73 -5.97 -17.33 -8.19
CA ASN A 73 -5.01 -16.59 -7.40
C ASN A 73 -5.16 -15.07 -7.50
N LYS A 74 -6.16 -14.54 -8.22
CA LYS A 74 -6.35 -13.10 -8.42
C LYS A 74 -7.34 -12.54 -7.40
N TYR A 75 -7.02 -11.37 -6.84
CA TYR A 75 -7.79 -10.73 -5.78
C TYR A 75 -7.86 -9.21 -5.96
N VAL A 76 -8.92 -8.62 -5.41
CA VAL A 76 -9.19 -7.18 -5.32
C VAL A 76 -9.43 -6.73 -3.90
N GLY A 77 -9.07 -5.49 -3.60
CA GLY A 77 -9.58 -4.80 -2.43
C GLY A 77 -11.05 -4.40 -2.61
N VAL A 78 -11.83 -4.43 -1.52
CA VAL A 78 -13.26 -4.07 -1.49
C VAL A 78 -13.46 -2.96 -0.45
N PRO A 79 -14.10 -1.82 -0.79
CA PRO A 79 -14.82 -1.55 -2.05
C PRO A 79 -13.94 -1.04 -3.21
N GLY A 80 -12.63 -0.94 -3.01
CA GLY A 80 -11.63 -0.67 -4.04
C GLY A 80 -10.24 -1.06 -3.52
N MET A 81 -9.21 -1.05 -4.38
CA MET A 81 -7.89 -1.60 -4.04
C MET A 81 -7.26 -0.95 -2.81
N ASN A 82 -7.50 0.34 -2.58
CA ASN A 82 -6.93 1.05 -1.44
C ASN A 82 -7.53 0.67 -0.07
N SER A 83 -8.60 -0.12 -0.04
CA SER A 83 -9.19 -0.66 1.19
C SER A 83 -8.17 -1.47 1.99
N ILE A 84 -7.32 -2.24 1.31
CA ILE A 84 -6.29 -3.09 1.93
C ILE A 84 -5.38 -2.22 2.80
N SER A 85 -4.76 -1.19 2.21
CA SER A 85 -3.87 -0.29 2.94
C SER A 85 -4.60 0.48 4.03
N LYS A 86 -5.81 1.00 3.77
CA LYS A 86 -6.61 1.73 4.77
C LYS A 86 -6.91 0.86 5.99
N THR A 87 -7.35 -0.38 5.79
CA THR A 87 -7.66 -1.30 6.89
C THR A 87 -6.41 -1.63 7.70
N LEU A 88 -5.30 -1.97 7.03
CA LEU A 88 -4.04 -2.30 7.72
C LEU A 88 -3.49 -1.11 8.52
N CYS A 89 -3.56 0.11 7.96
CA CYS A 89 -3.15 1.34 8.65
C CYS A 89 -3.99 1.65 9.89
N ASN A 90 -5.27 1.27 9.89
CA ASN A 90 -6.19 1.53 11.00
C ASN A 90 -6.12 0.46 12.09
N HIS A 91 -5.69 -0.76 11.76
CA HIS A 91 -5.67 -1.89 12.71
C HIS A 91 -4.43 -1.92 13.62
N SER A 92 -3.48 -1.00 13.44
CA SER A 92 -2.12 -1.11 13.96
C SER A 92 -1.68 0.06 14.88
N ASP A 93 -2.62 0.89 15.35
CA ASP A 93 -2.34 2.10 16.15
C ASP A 93 -1.25 3.01 15.56
N LEU A 94 -1.07 2.95 14.24
CA LEU A 94 -0.02 3.68 13.54
C LEU A 94 -0.39 5.15 13.39
N SER A 95 0.57 6.04 13.65
CA SER A 95 0.47 7.45 13.30
C SER A 95 0.90 7.66 11.85
N HIS A 96 0.08 8.35 11.05
CA HIS A 96 0.33 8.59 9.63
C HIS A 96 0.39 10.09 9.35
N VAL A 97 1.38 10.55 8.57
CA VAL A 97 1.50 11.94 8.11
C VAL A 97 1.29 11.96 6.60
N PHE A 98 0.27 12.67 6.15
CA PHE A 98 -0.05 12.84 4.74
C PHE A 98 0.53 14.14 4.18
N ALA A 99 0.65 14.22 2.85
CA ALA A 99 1.15 15.41 2.13
C ALA A 99 2.56 15.87 2.57
N SER A 100 3.37 14.95 3.11
CA SER A 100 4.77 15.19 3.47
C SER A 100 5.69 14.40 2.56
N VAL A 101 6.78 15.03 2.13
CA VAL A 101 7.87 14.37 1.42
C VAL A 101 9.10 14.47 2.29
N ASN A 102 9.62 13.33 2.73
CA ASN A 102 10.86 13.31 3.47
C ASN A 102 12.03 13.58 2.52
N ARG A 103 12.73 14.70 2.69
CA ARG A 103 13.86 15.10 1.83
C ARG A 103 15.22 14.68 2.37
N SER A 104 15.30 14.34 3.65
CA SER A 104 16.56 13.98 4.30
C SER A 104 16.28 13.07 5.49
N ILE A 105 16.93 11.91 5.51
CA ILE A 105 16.93 11.01 6.67
C ILE A 105 18.34 11.07 7.25
N ASN A 106 18.47 11.63 8.44
CA ASN A 106 19.73 11.68 9.16
C ASN A 106 19.68 10.64 10.27
N PHE A 107 20.67 9.75 10.29
CA PHE A 107 20.87 8.83 11.41
C PHE A 107 21.74 9.52 12.45
N ILE A 108 21.39 9.36 13.72
CA ILE A 108 22.26 9.75 14.82
C ILE A 108 23.08 8.51 15.16
N ASP A 109 24.38 8.56 14.89
CA ASP A 109 25.31 7.51 15.31
C ASP A 109 25.56 7.64 16.82
N HIS A 110 25.10 6.66 17.60
CA HIS A 110 25.48 6.52 19.00
C HIS A 110 26.86 5.87 19.13
N THR A 111 27.88 6.50 18.55
CA THR A 111 29.28 6.21 18.89
C THR A 111 30.01 7.50 19.22
N SER A 112 29.52 8.22 20.23
CA SER A 112 30.36 8.92 21.20
C SER A 112 29.48 9.48 22.33
N ASP A 113 30.01 9.38 23.54
CA ASP A 113 29.60 10.10 24.75
C ASP A 113 28.44 9.54 25.58
N LEU A 114 28.51 8.24 25.89
CA LEU A 114 28.39 7.86 27.30
C LEU A 114 29.66 8.30 28.05
N SER A 115 29.85 9.60 28.21
CA SER A 115 30.55 10.10 29.39
C SER A 115 29.49 10.65 30.32
N TRP A 116 29.15 9.90 31.36
CA TRP A 116 28.52 10.50 32.53
C TRP A 116 29.46 11.65 32.94
N LYS A 117 29.03 12.89 32.74
CA LYS A 117 29.76 14.03 33.28
C LYS A 117 29.62 13.93 34.79
N ASP A 118 30.66 13.36 35.40
CA ASP A 118 30.92 13.52 36.82
C ASP A 118 30.72 14.99 37.17
N THR A 119 29.84 15.19 38.13
CA THR A 119 29.63 16.46 38.80
C THR A 119 30.94 16.81 39.50
N ILE A 120 31.83 17.54 38.83
CA ILE A 120 32.93 18.23 39.50
C ILE A 120 32.92 19.69 39.06
N LEU A 121 32.43 20.48 40.02
CA LEU A 121 32.65 21.91 40.21
C LEU A 121 33.87 22.49 39.46
N GLY A 122 33.60 23.49 38.62
CA GLY A 122 34.42 24.70 38.59
C GLY A 122 35.00 25.13 37.23
N LYS A 123 34.55 26.33 36.80
CA LYS A 123 35.28 27.32 35.96
C LYS A 123 35.51 26.88 34.50
N LYS A 124 35.33 27.69 33.43
CA LYS A 124 35.09 29.12 33.20
C LYS A 124 34.63 29.27 31.73
N ASN A 125 33.94 30.38 31.45
CA ASN A 125 33.54 30.95 30.15
C ASN A 125 34.46 30.65 28.95
N THR A 126 33.85 30.24 27.83
CA THR A 126 34.23 30.74 26.50
C THR A 126 33.03 30.72 25.54
N THR A 127 32.69 31.89 25.02
CA THR A 127 31.75 32.12 23.92
C THR A 127 32.29 31.53 22.60
N LEU A 128 31.44 30.93 21.77
CA LEU A 128 31.77 30.62 20.38
C LEU A 128 30.64 31.12 19.46
N HIS A 129 31.02 32.02 18.57
CA HIS A 129 30.22 32.58 17.48
C HIS A 129 30.08 31.57 16.34
N CYS A 130 28.88 31.50 15.76
CA CYS A 130 28.58 30.75 14.54
C CYS A 130 29.00 31.53 13.28
N TYR A 131 29.58 30.82 12.32
CA TYR A 131 29.37 31.06 10.89
C TYR A 131 28.76 29.79 10.30
#